data_AF-W1NWV9-F1
#
_entry.id   AF-W1NWV9-F1
#
_cell.length_a   1.000
_cell.length_b   1.000
_cell.length_c   1.000
_cell.angle_alpha   90.00
_cell.angle_beta   90.00
_cell.angle_gamma   90.00
#
_symmetry.space_group_name_H-M   'P 1'
#
loop_
_entity.id
_entity.type
_entity.pdbx_description
1 polymer ?
#
loop_
_entity_poly.entity_id
_entity_poly.type
_entity_poly.pdbx_seq_one_letter_code
_entity_poly.pdbx_strand_id
1 'polypeptide(L)'
;MENLDLIANNKAVVKECCSKHGEGLQVLHYEPGQKYEPHFDYFLDEFNTKNGGQRIATILMYLSDVEKGGETVFPQSKVTNNSVPWWDELSECAKSGISVRPRMGDALLFWSMSPDAKLDPKSLH
;
A
#
# COMPACT_ATOMS: atom_id res chain seq x y z
N MET A 1 18.47 20.36 -1.39
CA MET A 1 17.38 19.78 -0.58
C MET A 1 16.92 18.57 -1.35
N GLU A 2 17.71 17.51 -1.28
CA GLU A 2 17.35 16.19 -1.80
C GLU A 2 17.01 15.39 -0.56
N ASN A 3 15.79 14.87 -0.50
CA ASN A 3 15.39 13.71 0.29
C ASN A 3 13.94 13.42 -0.13
N LEU A 4 13.79 12.53 -1.11
CA LEU A 4 12.51 11.90 -1.43
C LEU A 4 12.73 10.40 -1.33
N ASP A 5 13.06 9.94 -0.14
CA ASP A 5 12.84 8.54 0.14
C ASP A 5 11.32 8.36 0.23
N LEU A 6 10.77 7.46 -0.57
CA LEU A 6 9.44 6.93 -0.38
C LEU A 6 9.65 5.43 -0.24
N ILE A 7 9.90 5.00 0.99
CA ILE A 7 9.96 3.57 1.23
C ILE A 7 8.54 3.07 1.38
N ALA A 8 8.06 2.44 0.32
CA ALA A 8 6.94 1.53 0.35
C ALA A 8 7.51 0.14 0.68
N ASN A 9 7.33 -0.34 1.92
CA ASN A 9 7.48 -1.78 2.17
C ASN A 9 6.26 -2.51 1.61
N ASN A 10 6.33 -3.29 0.54
CA ASN A 10 5.23 -4.21 0.26
C ASN A 10 5.44 -5.48 1.10
N LYS A 11 4.70 -5.70 2.21
CA LYS A 11 4.39 -7.03 2.79
C LYS A 11 3.51 -6.96 4.02
N ALA A 12 2.32 -7.57 4.05
CA ALA A 12 1.76 -8.07 5.30
C ALA A 12 1.81 -9.57 5.18
N VAL A 13 2.44 -10.13 6.18
CA VAL A 13 1.85 -11.29 6.78
C VAL A 13 1.15 -10.75 8.00
N VAL A 14 -0.14 -11.09 8.15
CA VAL A 14 -0.87 -10.96 9.41
C VAL A 14 0.03 -11.57 10.49
N LYS A 15 0.71 -10.72 11.27
CA LYS A 15 1.60 -11.16 12.34
C LYS A 15 0.77 -11.52 13.55
N GLU A 16 0.09 -12.65 13.42
CA GLU A 16 -0.20 -13.54 14.52
C GLU A 16 -0.01 -14.97 14.00
N CYS A 17 1.14 -15.58 14.38
CA CYS A 17 1.42 -17.02 14.46
C CYS A 17 2.45 -17.70 13.53
N CYS A 18 2.87 -17.19 12.35
CA CYS A 18 3.78 -17.99 11.49
C CYS A 18 4.84 -17.20 10.70
N SER A 19 6.13 -17.34 11.06
CA SER A 19 7.30 -16.86 10.30
C SER A 19 7.49 -17.50 8.91
N LYS A 20 6.64 -18.46 8.52
CA LYS A 20 6.79 -19.29 7.31
C LYS A 20 6.06 -18.77 6.07
N HIS A 21 5.17 -17.79 6.22
CA HIS A 21 4.32 -17.30 5.11
C HIS A 21 4.74 -15.91 4.61
N GLY A 22 5.82 -15.35 5.16
CA GLY A 22 6.35 -14.05 4.75
C GLY A 22 7.43 -14.22 3.70
N GLU A 23 7.26 -13.54 2.58
CA GLU A 23 8.36 -13.33 1.63
C GLU A 23 9.28 -12.21 2.15
N GLY A 24 10.57 -12.23 1.78
CA GLY A 24 11.58 -11.28 2.31
C GLY A 24 11.33 -9.83 1.92
N LEU A 25 11.74 -8.86 2.75
CA LEU A 25 11.43 -7.43 2.58
C LEU A 25 11.78 -6.89 1.18
N GLN A 26 10.86 -6.09 0.63
CA GLN A 26 11.08 -5.34 -0.61
C GLN A 26 11.20 -3.86 -0.28
N VAL A 27 12.31 -3.25 -0.70
CA VAL A 27 12.57 -1.83 -0.53
C VAL A 27 12.42 -1.14 -1.88
N LEU A 28 11.63 -0.07 -1.90
CA LEU A 28 11.41 0.78 -3.06
C LEU A 28 11.91 2.20 -2.75
N HIS A 29 12.42 2.87 -3.77
CA HIS A 29 12.86 4.26 -3.71
C HIS A 29 12.27 4.99 -4.92
N TYR A 30 11.61 6.12 -4.69
CA TYR A 30 10.94 6.90 -5.73
C TYR A 30 11.56 8.28 -5.84
N GLU A 31 12.13 8.57 -7.00
CA GLU A 31 12.64 9.89 -7.36
C GLU A 31 11.50 10.89 -7.62
N PRO A 32 11.76 12.21 -7.60
CA PRO A 32 10.75 13.21 -7.93
C PRO A 32 10.02 12.91 -9.26
N GLY A 33 8.69 12.83 -9.20
CA GLY A 33 7.83 12.56 -10.36
C GLY A 33 7.65 11.08 -10.70
N GLN A 34 8.35 10.17 -10.04
CA GLN A 34 8.07 8.74 -10.14
C GLN A 34 6.78 8.40 -9.39
N LYS A 35 6.09 7.38 -9.89
CA LYS A 35 4.85 6.87 -9.31
C LYS A 35 4.70 5.39 -9.64
N TYR A 36 3.82 4.73 -8.90
CA TYR A 36 3.30 3.42 -9.25
C TYR A 36 1.84 3.60 -9.67
N GLU A 37 1.39 2.88 -10.71
CA GLU A 37 -0.01 2.91 -11.11
C GLU A 37 -0.84 1.99 -10.20
N PRO A 38 -2.10 2.32 -9.89
CA PRO A 38 -2.92 1.51 -8.99
C PRO A 38 -2.97 0.04 -9.39
N HIS A 39 -2.77 -0.85 -8.42
CA HIS A 39 -2.63 -2.28 -8.62
C HIS A 39 -3.15 -3.09 -7.42
N PHE A 40 -3.17 -4.41 -7.62
CA PHE A 40 -3.47 -5.37 -6.57
C PHE A 40 -2.21 -6.12 -6.19
N ASP A 41 -2.05 -6.38 -4.88
CA ASP A 41 -0.96 -7.22 -4.39
C ASP A 41 -1.25 -8.71 -4.55
N TYR A 42 -2.52 -9.11 -4.66
CA TYR A 42 -2.88 -10.49 -4.94
C TYR A 42 -2.48 -10.90 -6.36
N PHE A 43 -2.18 -12.18 -6.56
CA PHE A 43 -1.92 -12.72 -7.89
C PHE A 43 -3.23 -13.08 -8.57
N LEU A 44 -3.38 -12.74 -9.85
CA LEU A 44 -4.51 -13.19 -10.67
C LEU A 44 -4.18 -14.46 -11.46
N ASP A 45 -2.90 -14.81 -11.58
CA ASP A 45 -2.46 -15.98 -12.33
C ASP A 45 -2.32 -17.22 -11.43
N GLU A 46 -2.63 -18.38 -12.03
CA GLU A 46 -2.55 -19.67 -11.35
C GLU A 46 -1.11 -20.08 -11.02
N PHE A 47 -0.12 -19.60 -11.79
CA PHE A 47 1.27 -20.01 -11.64
C PHE A 47 1.87 -19.49 -10.34
N ASN A 48 1.78 -18.18 -10.08
CA ASN A 48 2.28 -17.56 -8.86
C ASN A 48 1.47 -18.03 -7.64
N THR A 49 0.14 -18.15 -7.79
CA THR A 49 -0.73 -18.65 -6.73
C THR A 49 -0.36 -20.08 -6.30
N LYS A 50 -0.01 -20.96 -7.24
CA LYS A 50 0.34 -22.36 -6.96
C LYS A 50 1.74 -22.53 -6.37
N ASN A 51 2.70 -21.68 -6.78
CA ASN A 51 4.11 -21.82 -6.40
C ASN A 51 4.49 -21.01 -5.14
N GLY A 52 3.79 -19.91 -4.86
CA GLY A 52 4.07 -19.01 -3.73
C GLY A 52 2.89 -18.75 -2.79
N GLY A 53 1.68 -19.18 -3.15
CA GLY A 53 0.46 -18.86 -2.41
C GLY A 53 -0.12 -17.50 -2.79
N GLN A 54 -1.19 -17.09 -2.09
CA GLN A 54 -1.81 -15.78 -2.23
C GLN A 54 -1.31 -14.78 -1.18
N ARG A 55 -1.20 -13.51 -1.58
CA ARG A 55 -0.92 -12.40 -0.66
C ARG A 55 -2.23 -11.96 -0.03
N ILE A 56 -2.37 -12.26 1.27
CA ILE A 56 -3.62 -12.00 2.01
C ILE A 56 -3.68 -10.54 2.47
N ALA A 57 -2.55 -9.93 2.78
CA ALA A 57 -2.47 -8.56 3.27
C ALA A 57 -1.12 -7.89 2.93
N THR A 58 -1.06 -6.56 3.08
CA THR A 58 0.14 -5.73 2.87
C THR A 58 0.37 -4.75 4.04
N ILE A 59 1.58 -4.73 4.62
CA ILE A 59 2.08 -3.72 5.56
C ILE A 59 3.08 -2.88 4.79
N LEU A 60 2.72 -1.62 4.60
CA LEU A 60 3.49 -0.55 3.98
C LEU A 60 4.07 0.35 5.04
N MET A 61 5.38 0.25 5.28
CA MET A 61 6.08 1.09 6.25
C MET A 61 6.85 2.18 5.52
N TYR A 62 6.57 3.43 5.87
CA TYR A 62 7.24 4.62 5.34
C TYR A 62 8.52 4.86 6.14
N LEU A 63 9.68 4.84 5.49
CA LEU A 63 10.96 5.00 6.19
C LEU A 63 11.52 6.43 6.10
N SER A 64 10.69 7.38 5.68
CA SER A 64 11.09 8.76 5.39
C SER A 64 9.87 9.66 5.24
N ASP A 65 10.07 10.95 5.53
CA ASP A 65 9.06 11.97 5.32
C ASP A 65 9.10 12.47 3.86
N VAL A 66 7.93 12.69 3.28
CA VAL A 66 7.80 13.28 1.95
C VAL A 66 7.12 14.64 2.05
N GLU A 67 7.79 15.66 1.49
CA GLU A 67 7.32 17.04 1.56
C GLU A 67 6.01 17.23 0.76
N LYS A 68 5.94 16.66 -0.45
CA LYS A 68 4.78 16.76 -1.34
C LYS A 68 4.55 15.50 -2.17
N GLY A 69 3.30 15.07 -2.27
CA GLY A 69 2.91 13.87 -3.02
C GLY A 69 3.26 12.58 -2.27
N GLY A 70 3.44 11.50 -3.02
CA GLY A 70 3.88 10.22 -2.48
C GLY A 70 2.82 9.47 -1.68
N GLU A 71 1.57 9.87 -1.77
CA GLU A 71 0.49 9.26 -1.02
C GLU A 71 0.17 7.86 -1.55
N THR A 72 -0.23 6.95 -0.66
CA THR A 72 -0.82 5.67 -1.02
C THR A 72 -2.34 5.84 -1.10
N VAL A 73 -2.92 5.58 -2.26
CA VAL A 73 -4.30 5.97 -2.59
C VAL A 73 -5.13 4.73 -2.84
N PHE A 74 -6.30 4.59 -2.20
CA PHE A 74 -7.24 3.49 -2.45
C PHE A 74 -8.45 4.00 -3.22
N PRO A 75 -8.40 4.06 -4.57
CA PRO A 75 -9.43 4.68 -5.40
C PRO A 75 -10.79 3.98 -5.35
N GLN A 76 -10.84 2.70 -4.96
CA GLN A 76 -12.09 1.92 -4.86
C GLN A 76 -12.67 1.86 -3.44
N SER A 77 -12.03 2.53 -2.48
CA SER A 77 -12.56 2.57 -1.11
C SER A 77 -13.88 3.33 -1.05
N LYS A 78 -14.78 2.86 -0.19
CA LYS A 78 -16.09 3.52 0.06
C LYS A 78 -15.98 4.70 1.03
N VAL A 79 -14.83 4.88 1.67
CA VAL A 79 -14.60 5.98 2.61
C VAL A 79 -14.38 7.26 1.80
N THR A 80 -15.18 8.28 2.06
CA THR A 80 -15.08 9.55 1.37
C THR A 80 -13.84 10.30 1.82
N ASN A 81 -12.90 10.49 0.91
CA ASN A 81 -11.98 11.62 0.74
C ASN A 81 -11.91 12.69 1.86
N ASN A 82 -12.97 13.44 2.12
CA ASN A 82 -12.98 14.50 3.15
C ASN A 82 -12.90 13.99 4.60
N SER A 83 -12.79 12.67 4.81
CA SER A 83 -12.69 12.07 6.13
C SER A 83 -11.28 12.18 6.74
N VAL A 84 -10.27 12.58 5.96
CA VAL A 84 -8.90 12.76 6.48
C VAL A 84 -8.61 14.24 6.80
N PRO A 85 -8.04 14.55 7.98
CA PRO A 85 -7.75 15.94 8.39
C PRO A 85 -6.83 16.73 7.45
N TRP A 86 -6.04 16.04 6.62
CA TRP A 86 -5.05 16.63 5.70
C TRP A 86 -5.53 16.70 4.25
N TRP A 87 -6.84 16.63 4.01
CA TRP A 87 -7.42 16.60 2.67
C TRP A 87 -6.96 17.73 1.74
N ASP A 88 -6.88 18.97 2.25
CA ASP A 88 -6.50 20.14 1.46
C ASP A 88 -5.01 20.14 1.06
N GLU A 89 -4.18 19.35 1.74
CA GLU A 89 -2.75 19.20 1.47
C GLU A 89 -2.45 18.05 0.50
N LEU A 90 -3.44 17.23 0.15
CA LEU A 90 -3.28 16.09 -0.74
C LEU A 90 -3.01 16.52 -2.19
N SER A 91 -2.17 15.73 -2.87
CA SER A 91 -2.01 15.83 -4.32
C SER A 91 -3.31 15.51 -5.05
N GLU A 92 -3.47 15.98 -6.29
CA GLU A 92 -4.66 15.69 -7.11
C GLU A 92 -4.85 14.18 -7.34
N CYS A 93 -3.75 13.42 -7.43
CA CYS A 93 -3.77 11.94 -7.46
C CYS A 93 -4.44 11.37 -6.21
N ALA A 94 -4.02 11.85 -5.04
CA ALA A 94 -4.48 11.41 -3.73
C ALA A 94 -5.94 11.81 -3.42
N LYS A 95 -6.54 12.65 -4.25
CA LYS A 95 -7.96 12.99 -4.15
C LYS A 95 -8.87 12.00 -4.88
N SER A 96 -8.34 10.97 -5.54
CA SER A 96 -9.16 9.97 -6.23
C SER A 96 -9.78 8.90 -5.30
N GLY A 97 -9.35 8.83 -4.04
CA GLY A 97 -9.86 7.92 -3.02
C GLY A 97 -9.30 8.25 -1.63
N ILE A 98 -9.54 7.37 -0.65
CA ILE A 98 -8.90 7.52 0.67
C ILE A 98 -7.38 7.38 0.50
N SER A 99 -6.64 8.32 1.09
CA SER A 99 -5.20 8.40 0.90
C SER A 99 -4.47 8.54 2.21
N VAL A 100 -3.33 7.86 2.29
CA VAL A 100 -2.42 7.91 3.42
C VAL A 100 -1.17 8.67 2.99
N ARG A 101 -0.84 9.72 3.74
CA ARG A 101 0.38 10.49 3.52
C ARG A 101 1.58 9.75 4.12
N PRO A 102 2.68 9.58 3.40
CA PRO A 102 3.90 9.00 3.94
C PRO A 102 4.49 9.88 5.05
N ARG A 103 4.77 9.28 6.20
CA ARG A 103 5.47 9.89 7.33
C ARG A 103 6.44 8.87 7.91
N MET A 104 7.67 9.30 8.19
CA MET A 104 8.71 8.39 8.66
C MET A 104 8.27 7.66 9.93
N GLY A 105 8.33 6.33 9.90
CA GLY A 105 7.98 5.45 11.01
C GLY A 105 6.52 5.00 11.02
N ASP A 106 5.63 5.61 10.23
CA ASP A 106 4.26 5.14 10.09
C ASP A 106 4.20 3.85 9.26
N ALA A 107 3.19 3.02 9.55
CA ALA A 107 2.90 1.80 8.82
C ALA A 107 1.40 1.70 8.50
N LEU A 108 1.11 1.30 7.27
CA LEU A 108 -0.23 1.07 6.76
C LEU A 108 -0.44 -0.43 6.54
N LEU A 109 -1.42 -1.02 7.23
CA LEU A 109 -1.84 -2.41 7.03
C LEU A 109 -3.18 -2.43 6.29
N PHE A 110 -3.25 -3.18 5.20
CA PHE A 110 -4.50 -3.45 4.48
C PHE A 110 -4.56 -4.90 4.00
N TRP A 111 -5.78 -5.39 3.74
CA TRP A 111 -6.02 -6.76 3.29
C TRP A 111 -6.36 -6.78 1.82
N SER A 112 -5.73 -7.70 1.09
CA SER A 112 -6.00 -7.96 -0.32
C SER A 112 -7.15 -8.96 -0.51
N MET A 113 -7.55 -9.62 0.59
CA MET A 113 -8.60 -10.63 0.60
C MET A 113 -9.52 -10.47 1.82
N SER A 114 -10.80 -10.80 1.64
CA SER A 114 -11.75 -10.90 2.74
C SER A 114 -11.57 -12.19 3.55
N PRO A 115 -12.12 -12.27 4.77
CA PRO A 115 -12.00 -13.47 5.62
C PRO A 115 -12.57 -14.76 5.01
N ASP A 116 -13.48 -14.66 4.04
CA ASP A 116 -14.01 -15.78 3.25
C ASP A 116 -13.12 -16.14 2.04
N ALA A 117 -11.87 -15.67 2.03
CA ALA A 117 -10.86 -15.91 1.01
C ALA A 117 -11.22 -15.45 -0.40
N LYS A 118 -12.06 -14.41 -0.53
CA LYS A 118 -12.30 -13.75 -1.81
C LYS A 118 -11.34 -12.57 -1.97
N LEU A 119 -10.89 -12.36 -3.20
CA LEU A 119 -10.13 -11.17 -3.57
C LEU A 119 -10.97 -9.92 -3.29
N ASP A 120 -10.39 -8.90 -2.66
CA ASP A 120 -11.09 -7.65 -2.37
C ASP A 120 -10.75 -6.57 -3.42
N PRO A 121 -11.66 -6.23 -4.34
CA PRO A 121 -11.42 -5.17 -5.33
C PRO A 121 -11.14 -3.79 -4.69
N LYS A 122 -11.57 -3.57 -3.44
CA LYS A 122 -11.31 -2.31 -2.73
C LYS A 122 -9.88 -2.17 -2.25
N SER A 123 -9.08 -3.23 -2.32
CA SER A 123 -7.65 -3.20 -2.02
C SER A 123 -6.80 -2.68 -3.20
N LEU A 124 -7.43 -2.21 -4.28
CA LEU A 124 -6.73 -1.51 -5.36
C LEU A 124 -6.04 -0.28 -4.75
N HIS A 125 -4.72 -0.17 -4.95
CA HIS A 125 -3.91 0.91 -4.39
C HIS A 125 -2.73 1.30 -5.28
#